data_AF-A0A7I7WS57-F1
#
_entry.id   AF-A0A7I7WS57-F1
#
_cell.length_a   1.000
_cell.length_b   1.000
_cell.length_c   1.000
_cell.angle_alpha   90.00
_cell.angle_beta   90.00
_cell.angle_gamma   90.00
#
_symmetry.space_group_name_H-M   'P 1'
#
loop_
_entity.id
_entity.type
_entity.pdbx_description
1 polymer ?
#
loop_
_entity_poly.entity_id
_entity_poly.type
_entity_poly.pdbx_seq_one_letter_code
_entity_poly.pdbx_strand_id
1 'polypeptide(L)'
;MLEGQPCFGDIVGDLVELLRGRTLVAHNVGFDYSFLTAEAEMVDAVLPIDTAMCTVELTRRLELGTENLRLETLAAHWGITQLKPHDALDDAMVLAQILKPVLVRARERKVWLPVRPLSRREWPNGQVTHEELRPLKMMAARLPCPYVNPGRFVEGRPLVQGMRVALAAEVERTHEELVERIVHAGLSYTDNVDSETSLIICNETRPEQGKGFQARELGVPFITDTDFLSRLDAVVGGSTIEEFTDVTLAGDQFALF
;
A
#
# COMPACT_ATOMS: atom_id res chain seq x y z
N MET A 1 27.36 -23.96 -9.27
CA MET A 1 27.76 -22.77 -8.50
C MET A 1 27.13 -22.68 -7.11
N LEU A 2 26.19 -23.58 -6.73
CA LEU A 2 25.59 -23.58 -5.38
C LEU A 2 26.03 -24.76 -4.50
N GLU A 3 26.72 -25.75 -5.07
CA GLU A 3 27.24 -26.89 -4.32
C GLU A 3 28.25 -26.41 -3.26
N GLY A 4 28.05 -26.86 -2.02
CA GLY A 4 28.88 -26.49 -0.87
C GLY A 4 28.67 -25.07 -0.35
N GLN A 5 27.67 -24.32 -0.85
CA GLN A 5 27.29 -23.02 -0.28
C GLN A 5 26.33 -23.20 0.90
N PRO A 6 26.28 -22.23 1.84
CA PRO A 6 25.32 -22.24 2.94
C PRO A 6 23.87 -22.29 2.45
N CYS A 7 23.02 -22.97 3.20
CA CYS A 7 21.57 -22.91 3.03
C CYS A 7 21.00 -21.63 3.66
N PHE A 8 19.75 -21.30 3.37
CA PHE A 8 19.09 -20.11 3.93
C PHE A 8 19.10 -20.12 5.48
N GLY A 9 18.81 -21.26 6.10
CA GLY A 9 18.83 -21.42 7.55
C GLY A 9 20.20 -21.15 8.19
N ASP A 10 21.29 -21.32 7.45
CA ASP A 10 22.65 -21.03 7.94
C ASP A 10 22.95 -19.52 7.99
N ILE A 11 22.26 -18.72 7.17
CA ILE A 11 22.53 -17.27 7.01
C ILE A 11 21.42 -16.37 7.56
N VAL A 12 20.25 -16.93 7.89
CA VAL A 12 19.08 -16.13 8.26
C VAL A 12 19.30 -15.28 9.50
N GLY A 13 20.13 -15.71 10.44
CA GLY A 13 20.49 -14.94 11.64
C GLY A 13 21.15 -13.60 11.28
N ASP A 14 22.14 -13.61 10.39
CA ASP A 14 22.83 -12.40 9.92
C ASP A 14 21.87 -11.50 9.13
N LEU A 15 21.01 -12.10 8.32
CA LEU A 15 20.00 -11.39 7.54
C LEU A 15 18.98 -10.68 8.45
N VAL A 16 18.52 -11.34 9.51
CA VAL A 16 17.59 -10.77 10.51
C VAL A 16 18.20 -9.52 11.15
N GLU A 17 19.47 -9.57 11.55
CA GLU A 17 20.15 -8.42 12.14
C GLU A 17 20.35 -7.28 11.14
N LEU A 18 20.61 -7.60 9.86
CA LEU A 18 20.71 -6.60 8.81
C LEU A 18 19.37 -5.88 8.56
N LEU A 19 18.27 -6.61 8.54
CA LEU A 19 16.93 -6.10 8.20
C LEU A 19 16.28 -5.30 9.33
N ARG A 20 16.64 -5.59 10.58
CA ARG A 20 15.98 -5.02 11.76
C ARG A 20 15.93 -3.49 11.72
N GLY A 21 14.73 -2.94 11.85
CA GLY A 21 14.49 -1.50 11.91
C GLY A 21 14.70 -0.76 10.58
N ARG A 22 14.78 -1.49 9.45
CA ARG A 22 14.95 -0.91 8.12
C ARG A 22 13.72 -1.14 7.25
N THR A 23 13.55 -0.27 6.26
CA THR A 23 12.59 -0.46 5.17
C THR A 23 13.22 -1.31 4.08
N LEU A 24 12.57 -2.41 3.71
CA LEU A 24 12.98 -3.23 2.56
C LEU A 24 12.69 -2.44 1.27
N VAL A 25 13.72 -2.17 0.47
CA VAL A 25 13.55 -1.51 -0.83
C VAL A 25 13.96 -2.47 -1.92
N ALA A 26 13.05 -2.73 -2.86
CA ALA A 26 13.31 -3.62 -3.99
C ALA A 26 12.59 -3.19 -5.27
N HIS A 27 13.10 -3.67 -6.41
CA HIS A 27 12.57 -3.37 -7.72
C HIS A 27 11.57 -4.46 -8.13
N ASN A 28 10.29 -4.25 -7.79
CA ASN A 28 9.25 -5.29 -7.69
C ASN A 28 9.28 -6.07 -6.36
N VAL A 29 9.24 -5.34 -5.25
CA VAL A 29 9.41 -5.89 -3.88
C VAL A 29 8.48 -7.04 -3.52
N GLY A 30 7.29 -7.15 -4.14
CA GLY A 30 6.41 -8.30 -3.93
C GLY A 30 7.05 -9.64 -4.33
N PHE A 31 7.93 -9.63 -5.34
CA PHE A 31 8.68 -10.79 -5.78
C PHE A 31 9.77 -11.15 -4.75
N ASP A 32 10.70 -10.24 -4.44
CA ASP A 32 11.78 -10.53 -3.50
C ASP A 32 11.26 -10.93 -2.11
N TYR A 33 10.22 -10.23 -1.65
CA TYR A 33 9.63 -10.49 -0.34
C TYR A 33 8.94 -11.86 -0.27
N SER A 34 8.30 -12.35 -1.33
CA SER A 34 7.68 -13.68 -1.31
C SER A 34 8.72 -14.81 -1.22
N PHE A 35 9.88 -14.66 -1.86
CA PHE A 35 10.98 -15.62 -1.70
C PHE A 35 11.55 -15.60 -0.28
N LEU A 36 11.83 -14.40 0.26
CA LEU A 36 12.38 -14.26 1.61
C LEU A 36 11.46 -14.86 2.67
N THR A 37 10.16 -14.59 2.57
CA THR A 37 9.17 -15.09 3.54
C THR A 37 8.96 -16.58 3.43
N ALA A 38 8.88 -17.14 2.22
CA ALA A 38 8.80 -18.59 2.03
C ALA A 38 10.00 -19.33 2.62
N GLU A 39 11.22 -18.84 2.37
CA GLU A 39 12.45 -19.43 2.93
C GLU A 39 12.51 -19.31 4.46
N ALA A 40 12.08 -18.17 5.01
CA ALA A 40 12.02 -17.96 6.45
C ALA A 40 11.02 -18.90 7.14
N GLU A 41 9.83 -19.08 6.56
CA GLU A 41 8.81 -19.98 7.08
C GLU A 41 9.26 -21.46 7.02
N MET A 42 10.09 -21.86 6.05
CA MET A 42 10.64 -23.22 5.98
C MET A 42 11.64 -23.55 7.10
N VAL A 43 12.22 -22.54 7.74
CA VAL A 43 13.20 -22.70 8.83
C VAL A 43 12.72 -22.08 10.14
N ASP A 44 11.41 -21.80 10.26
CA ASP A 44 10.78 -21.18 11.43
C ASP A 44 11.44 -19.85 11.87
N ALA A 45 11.97 -19.09 10.92
CA ALA A 45 12.62 -17.80 11.18
C ALA A 45 11.65 -16.63 11.03
N VAL A 46 11.82 -15.61 11.88
CA VAL A 46 11.04 -14.38 11.82
C VAL A 46 11.84 -13.25 11.21
N LEU A 47 11.53 -12.88 9.97
CA LEU A 47 12.07 -11.67 9.34
C LEU A 47 11.50 -10.40 9.99
N PRO A 48 12.35 -9.48 10.52
CA PRO A 48 11.91 -8.25 11.16
C PRO A 48 11.70 -7.12 10.15
N ILE A 49 10.88 -7.37 9.13
CA ILE A 49 10.55 -6.40 8.07
C ILE A 49 9.17 -5.82 8.35
N ASP A 50 9.13 -4.56 8.77
CA ASP A 50 7.88 -3.86 9.11
C ASP A 50 7.38 -2.96 7.99
N THR A 51 8.27 -2.58 7.06
CA THR A 51 7.92 -1.71 5.93
C THR A 51 8.68 -2.11 4.68
N ALA A 52 8.03 -1.94 3.53
CA ALA A 52 8.62 -2.15 2.22
C ALA A 52 8.30 -1.01 1.25
N MET A 53 9.19 -0.75 0.30
CA MET A 53 8.97 0.22 -0.78
C MET A 53 9.33 -0.38 -2.14
N CYS A 54 8.39 -0.29 -3.07
CA CYS A 54 8.60 -0.74 -4.44
C CYS A 54 9.13 0.40 -5.32
N THR A 55 10.33 0.26 -5.89
CA THR A 55 10.85 1.32 -6.77
C THR A 55 10.11 1.42 -8.11
N VAL A 56 9.52 0.33 -8.61
CA VAL A 56 8.69 0.36 -9.84
C VAL A 56 7.46 1.23 -9.63
N GLU A 57 6.85 1.13 -8.46
CA GLU A 57 5.69 1.96 -8.10
C GLU A 57 6.09 3.43 -7.97
N LEU A 58 7.20 3.70 -7.28
CA LEU A 58 7.70 5.07 -7.12
C LEU A 58 8.04 5.69 -8.48
N THR A 59 8.77 4.99 -9.35
CA THR A 59 9.15 5.52 -10.67
C THR A 59 7.96 5.71 -11.60
N ARG A 60 6.91 4.90 -11.48
CA ARG A 60 5.64 5.11 -12.21
C ARG A 60 5.01 6.46 -11.87
N ARG A 61 5.09 6.90 -10.61
CA ARG A 61 4.59 8.22 -10.16
C ARG A 61 5.44 9.40 -10.65
N LEU A 62 6.64 9.16 -11.20
CA LEU A 62 7.58 10.21 -11.61
C LEU A 62 7.53 10.60 -13.09
N GLU A 63 6.75 9.87 -13.91
CA GLU A 63 6.58 10.12 -15.35
C GLU A 63 7.92 10.38 -16.05
N LEU A 64 8.81 9.40 -15.96
CA LEU A 64 10.20 9.55 -16.43
C LEU A 64 10.32 9.63 -17.96
N GLY A 65 9.26 9.27 -18.69
CA GLY A 65 9.27 9.20 -20.16
C GLY A 65 10.08 8.02 -20.70
N THR A 66 10.37 7.01 -19.89
CA THR A 66 11.06 5.78 -20.30
C THR A 66 10.09 4.82 -20.99
N GLU A 67 10.60 3.98 -21.87
CA GLU A 67 9.81 3.01 -22.63
C GLU A 67 9.22 1.89 -21.75
N ASN A 68 9.90 1.59 -20.64
CA ASN A 68 9.43 0.70 -19.59
C ASN A 68 10.08 1.09 -18.25
N LEU A 69 9.79 0.34 -17.19
CA LEU A 69 10.31 0.59 -15.84
C LEU A 69 11.19 -0.55 -15.33
N ARG A 70 11.84 -1.33 -16.21
CA ARG A 70 12.81 -2.36 -15.82
C ARG A 70 14.06 -1.73 -15.22
N LEU A 71 14.76 -2.48 -14.37
CA LEU A 71 15.99 -2.02 -13.72
C LEU A 71 17.04 -1.55 -14.74
N GLU A 72 17.24 -2.30 -15.83
CA GLU A 72 18.17 -1.97 -16.93
C GLU A 72 17.83 -0.64 -17.61
N THR A 73 16.54 -0.40 -17.91
CA THR A 73 16.05 0.83 -18.54
C THR A 73 16.24 2.02 -17.60
N LEU A 74 15.93 1.85 -16.32
CA LEU A 74 16.15 2.88 -15.32
C LEU A 74 17.63 3.19 -15.11
N ALA A 75 18.49 2.16 -15.08
CA ALA A 75 19.94 2.33 -14.98
C ALA A 75 20.45 3.16 -16.16
N ALA A 76 20.04 2.82 -17.38
CA ALA A 76 20.37 3.59 -18.59
C ALA A 76 19.87 5.03 -18.53
N HIS A 77 18.63 5.27 -18.06
CA HIS A 77 18.05 6.61 -17.92
C HIS A 77 18.90 7.54 -17.03
N TRP A 78 19.53 7.01 -15.98
CA TRP A 78 20.40 7.77 -15.08
C TRP A 78 21.89 7.59 -15.35
N GLY A 79 22.29 6.93 -16.45
CA GLY A 79 23.69 6.72 -16.80
C GLY A 79 24.45 5.82 -15.81
N ILE A 80 23.75 4.90 -15.14
CA ILE A 80 24.31 3.93 -14.21
C ILE A 80 24.69 2.66 -14.98
N THR A 81 25.95 2.23 -14.85
CA THR A 81 26.44 1.00 -15.48
C THR A 81 26.07 -0.21 -14.65
N GLN A 82 25.39 -1.17 -15.27
CA GLN A 82 25.18 -2.52 -14.74
C GLN A 82 26.24 -3.44 -15.34
N LEU A 83 26.96 -4.18 -14.48
CA LEU A 83 28.12 -4.98 -14.90
C LEU A 83 27.75 -6.44 -15.17
N LYS A 84 26.82 -6.98 -14.38
CA LYS A 84 26.36 -8.37 -14.42
C LYS A 84 24.84 -8.41 -14.26
N PRO A 85 24.08 -8.19 -15.35
CA PRO A 85 22.64 -8.32 -15.30
C PRO A 85 22.21 -9.69 -14.76
N HIS A 86 21.22 -9.69 -13.86
CA HIS A 86 20.68 -10.87 -13.18
C HIS A 86 21.63 -11.50 -12.13
N ASP A 87 22.72 -10.82 -11.77
CA ASP A 87 23.46 -11.08 -10.54
C ASP A 87 22.80 -10.31 -9.39
N ALA A 88 22.40 -11.02 -8.33
CA ALA A 88 21.62 -10.42 -7.24
C ALA A 88 22.36 -9.27 -6.54
N LEU A 89 23.68 -9.35 -6.40
CA LEU A 89 24.46 -8.29 -5.76
C LEU A 89 24.59 -7.08 -6.69
N ASP A 90 24.89 -7.31 -7.96
CA ASP A 90 24.97 -6.21 -8.95
C ASP A 90 23.62 -5.50 -9.10
N ASP A 91 22.52 -6.25 -9.19
CA ASP A 91 21.16 -5.70 -9.27
C ASP A 91 20.82 -4.86 -8.03
N ALA A 92 21.16 -5.34 -6.83
CA ALA A 92 20.97 -4.58 -5.59
C ALA A 92 21.82 -3.30 -5.54
N MET A 93 23.07 -3.35 -6.02
CA MET A 93 23.95 -2.20 -6.11
C MET A 93 23.46 -1.17 -7.14
N VAL A 94 22.99 -1.60 -8.29
CA VAL A 94 22.37 -0.75 -9.31
C VAL A 94 21.09 -0.12 -8.77
N LEU A 95 20.24 -0.89 -8.10
CA LEU A 95 19.04 -0.37 -7.44
C LEU A 95 19.36 0.71 -6.41
N ALA A 96 20.38 0.49 -5.57
CA ALA A 96 20.81 1.48 -4.58
C ALA A 96 21.32 2.78 -5.22
N GLN A 97 21.94 2.69 -6.40
CA GLN A 97 22.36 3.86 -7.18
C GLN A 97 21.15 4.58 -7.80
N ILE A 98 20.18 3.85 -8.35
CA ILE A 98 18.93 4.40 -8.93
C ILE A 98 18.07 5.07 -7.85
N LEU A 99 18.03 4.51 -6.65
CA LEU A 99 17.19 5.01 -5.56
C LEU A 99 17.49 6.47 -5.22
N LYS A 100 18.76 6.89 -5.29
CA LYS A 100 19.19 8.26 -4.97
C LYS A 100 18.52 9.32 -5.86
N PRO A 101 18.68 9.32 -7.20
CA PRO A 101 18.02 10.29 -8.06
C PRO A 101 16.49 10.13 -8.08
N VAL A 102 15.97 8.91 -7.91
CA VAL A 102 14.52 8.67 -7.78
C VAL A 102 13.94 9.43 -6.59
N LEU A 103 14.57 9.34 -5.41
CA LEU A 103 14.12 10.06 -4.21
C LEU A 103 14.26 11.58 -4.34
N VAL A 104 15.33 12.06 -4.99
CA VAL A 104 15.50 13.50 -5.28
C VAL A 104 14.35 14.00 -6.15
N ARG A 105 14.05 13.31 -7.25
CA ARG A 105 12.97 13.68 -8.17
C ARG A 105 11.59 13.57 -7.52
N ALA A 106 11.37 12.56 -6.68
CA ALA A 106 10.15 12.43 -5.90
C ALA A 106 9.93 13.63 -4.97
N ARG A 107 10.99 14.09 -4.28
CA ARG A 107 10.93 15.29 -3.44
C ARG A 107 10.64 16.55 -4.26
N GLU A 108 11.30 16.75 -5.39
CA GLU A 108 11.08 17.91 -6.28
C GLU A 108 9.63 17.99 -6.78
N ARG A 109 9.05 16.83 -7.11
CA ARG A 109 7.66 16.71 -7.55
C ARG A 109 6.65 16.58 -6.41
N LYS A 110 7.09 16.61 -5.14
CA LYS A 110 6.28 16.37 -3.94
C LYS A 110 5.46 15.08 -4.02
N VAL A 111 6.04 14.04 -4.59
CA VAL A 111 5.40 12.73 -4.76
C VAL A 111 5.40 11.98 -3.43
N TRP A 112 4.25 11.40 -3.10
CA TRP A 112 4.11 10.52 -1.95
C TRP A 112 4.91 9.23 -2.17
N LEU A 113 5.73 8.85 -1.19
CA LEU A 113 6.54 7.63 -1.29
C LEU A 113 5.68 6.39 -1.00
N PRO A 114 5.74 5.34 -1.85
CA PRO A 114 4.98 4.10 -1.67
C PRO A 114 5.62 3.20 -0.61
N VAL A 115 5.72 3.68 0.62
CA VAL A 115 6.18 2.90 1.77
C VAL A 115 4.97 2.21 2.39
N ARG A 116 4.92 0.89 2.29
CA ARG A 116 3.81 0.07 2.77
C ARG A 116 4.17 -0.64 4.06
N PRO A 117 3.28 -0.65 5.06
CA PRO A 117 3.46 -1.48 6.24
C PRO A 117 3.32 -2.95 5.86
N LEU A 118 4.10 -3.78 6.53
CA LEU A 118 4.06 -5.23 6.44
C LEU A 118 3.65 -5.78 7.80
N SER A 119 2.91 -6.88 7.76
CA SER A 119 2.39 -7.50 8.97
C SER A 119 2.77 -8.98 9.00
N ARG A 120 2.74 -9.54 10.20
CA ARG A 120 3.08 -10.91 10.51
C ARG A 120 1.97 -11.47 11.35
N ARG A 121 1.68 -12.75 11.16
CA ARG A 121 0.67 -13.48 11.92
C ARG A 121 1.35 -14.50 12.81
N GLU A 122 1.11 -14.38 14.11
CA GLU A 122 1.47 -15.40 15.08
C GLU A 122 0.31 -16.38 15.24
N TRP A 123 0.61 -17.66 15.12
CA TRP A 123 -0.36 -18.74 15.22
C TRP A 123 -0.36 -19.35 16.63
N PRO A 124 -1.45 -20.00 17.08
CA PRO A 124 -1.52 -20.59 18.43
C PRO A 124 -0.45 -21.63 18.75
N ASN A 125 0.20 -22.22 17.74
CA ASN A 125 1.33 -23.14 17.89
C ASN A 125 2.68 -22.43 18.06
N GLY A 126 2.71 -21.09 18.11
CA GLY A 126 3.91 -20.27 18.19
C GLY A 126 4.59 -20.02 16.84
N GLN A 127 4.09 -20.59 15.74
CA GLN A 127 4.61 -20.34 14.41
C GLN A 127 4.29 -18.90 13.99
N VAL A 128 5.22 -18.26 13.30
CA VAL A 128 5.01 -16.94 12.72
C VAL A 128 5.07 -17.07 11.20
N THR A 129 4.03 -16.57 10.53
CA THR A 129 3.99 -16.43 9.07
C THR A 129 3.98 -14.96 8.69
N HIS A 130 4.50 -14.64 7.52
CA HIS A 130 4.57 -13.28 7.02
C HIS A 130 3.43 -13.03 6.03
N GLU A 131 2.70 -11.92 6.19
CA GLU A 131 1.62 -11.64 5.26
C GLU A 131 2.16 -11.25 3.88
N GLU A 132 1.58 -11.84 2.84
CA GLU A 132 1.90 -11.51 1.45
C GLU A 132 1.68 -10.03 1.12
N LEU A 133 2.55 -9.49 0.27
CA LEU A 133 2.35 -8.17 -0.35
C LEU A 133 1.25 -8.24 -1.41
N ARG A 134 0.01 -8.00 -0.99
CA ARG A 134 -1.15 -7.99 -1.88
C ARG A 134 -1.35 -6.63 -2.56
N PRO A 135 -2.08 -6.58 -3.70
CA PRO A 135 -2.43 -5.31 -4.33
C PRO A 135 -3.16 -4.38 -3.36
N LEU A 136 -2.71 -3.13 -3.28
CA LEU A 136 -3.17 -2.19 -2.26
C LEU A 136 -4.69 -1.98 -2.29
N LYS A 137 -5.30 -1.87 -3.48
CA LYS A 137 -6.76 -1.75 -3.63
C LYS A 137 -7.51 -2.87 -2.91
N MET A 138 -7.03 -4.10 -3.05
CA MET A 138 -7.66 -5.27 -2.45
C MET A 138 -7.55 -5.23 -0.92
N MET A 139 -6.39 -4.82 -0.39
CA MET A 139 -6.20 -4.67 1.05
C MET A 139 -7.04 -3.52 1.61
N ALA A 140 -6.98 -2.35 0.99
CA ALA A 140 -7.68 -1.15 1.43
C ALA A 140 -9.20 -1.32 1.41
N ALA A 141 -9.75 -2.05 0.43
CA ALA A 141 -11.20 -2.33 0.36
C ALA A 141 -11.71 -3.23 1.49
N ARG A 142 -10.81 -3.90 2.22
CA ARG A 142 -11.11 -4.78 3.36
C ARG A 142 -10.65 -4.20 4.69
N LEU A 143 -9.98 -3.05 4.67
CA LEU A 143 -9.44 -2.43 5.86
C LEU A 143 -10.61 -1.86 6.69
N PRO A 144 -10.76 -2.25 7.96
CA PRO A 144 -11.77 -1.65 8.81
C PRO A 144 -11.47 -0.16 8.97
N CYS A 145 -12.50 0.68 8.82
CA CYS A 145 -12.39 2.10 9.12
C CYS A 145 -12.77 2.31 10.59
N PRO A 146 -11.92 2.95 11.41
CA PRO A 146 -12.23 3.16 12.83
C PRO A 146 -13.30 4.24 13.06
N TYR A 147 -13.72 4.93 12.00
CA TYR A 147 -14.68 6.03 12.06
C TYR A 147 -16.00 5.66 11.38
N VAL A 148 -17.10 6.16 11.93
CA VAL A 148 -18.43 6.09 11.32
C VAL A 148 -18.45 6.93 10.05
N ASN A 149 -19.06 6.40 8.98
CA ASN A 149 -19.26 7.16 7.76
C ASN A 149 -20.20 8.35 8.01
N PRO A 150 -19.73 9.61 7.87
CA PRO A 150 -20.53 10.80 8.15
C PRO A 150 -21.53 11.14 7.04
N GLY A 151 -21.59 10.34 5.98
CA GLY A 151 -22.48 10.52 4.84
C GLY A 151 -21.80 11.17 3.65
N ARG A 152 -22.60 11.83 2.80
CA ARG A 152 -22.13 12.39 1.53
C ARG A 152 -21.26 13.61 1.75
N PHE A 153 -20.21 13.72 0.93
CA PHE A 153 -19.43 14.93 0.82
C PHE A 153 -20.32 16.11 0.38
N VAL A 154 -20.06 17.29 0.95
CA VAL A 154 -20.76 18.52 0.61
C VAL A 154 -19.73 19.51 0.15
N GLU A 155 -19.91 20.04 -1.05
CA GLU A 155 -18.99 21.02 -1.62
C GLU A 155 -18.82 22.23 -0.68
N GLY A 156 -17.58 22.70 -0.55
CA GLY A 156 -17.21 23.78 0.37
C GLY A 156 -17.02 23.35 1.84
N ARG A 157 -17.32 22.09 2.21
CA ARG A 157 -16.98 21.53 3.52
C ARG A 157 -15.67 20.73 3.48
N PRO A 158 -14.99 20.56 4.62
CA PRO A 158 -13.83 19.67 4.69
C PRO A 158 -14.23 18.21 4.49
N LEU A 159 -13.26 17.40 4.09
CA LEU A 159 -13.36 15.94 4.18
C LEU A 159 -13.37 15.54 5.65
N VAL A 160 -14.10 14.48 5.99
CA VAL A 160 -14.26 14.01 7.37
C VAL A 160 -13.80 12.56 7.42
N GLN A 161 -13.00 12.19 8.42
CA GLN A 161 -12.59 10.80 8.60
C GLN A 161 -13.81 9.88 8.67
N GLY A 162 -13.69 8.69 8.09
CA GLY A 162 -14.81 7.75 7.91
C GLY A 162 -15.57 7.88 6.58
N MET A 163 -15.41 8.98 5.83
CA MET A 163 -16.00 9.07 4.50
C MET A 163 -15.55 7.90 3.60
N ARG A 164 -16.50 7.29 2.90
CA ARG A 164 -16.27 6.21 1.94
C ARG A 164 -16.00 6.79 0.56
N VAL A 165 -14.78 6.60 0.07
CA VAL A 165 -14.26 7.18 -1.16
C VAL A 165 -14.06 6.10 -2.21
N ALA A 166 -14.71 6.27 -3.36
CA ALA A 166 -14.50 5.46 -4.55
C ALA A 166 -13.55 6.15 -5.54
N LEU A 167 -12.92 5.38 -6.41
CA LEU A 167 -12.06 5.88 -7.49
C LEU A 167 -12.65 5.50 -8.85
N ALA A 168 -12.86 6.48 -9.71
CA ALA A 168 -13.18 6.26 -11.13
C ALA A 168 -11.91 5.96 -11.95
N ALA A 169 -12.07 5.51 -13.20
CA ALA A 169 -10.92 5.23 -14.07
C ALA A 169 -10.28 6.52 -14.60
N GLU A 170 -11.07 7.59 -14.66
CA GLU A 170 -10.77 8.89 -15.21
C GLU A 170 -10.02 9.74 -14.18
N VAL A 171 -8.82 9.30 -13.77
CA VAL A 171 -7.91 10.03 -12.88
C VAL A 171 -6.53 10.15 -13.54
N GLU A 172 -5.80 11.21 -13.20
CA GLU A 172 -4.42 11.41 -13.68
C GLU A 172 -3.40 10.75 -12.74
N ARG A 173 -3.68 10.78 -11.43
CA ARG A 173 -2.85 10.10 -10.43
C ARG A 173 -2.97 8.59 -10.52
N THR A 174 -1.93 7.88 -10.11
CA THR A 174 -2.01 6.42 -9.97
C THR A 174 -3.05 6.06 -8.92
N HIS A 175 -3.83 5.01 -9.17
CA HIS A 175 -4.82 4.57 -8.19
C HIS A 175 -4.18 4.17 -6.86
N GLU A 176 -3.01 3.54 -6.90
CA GLU A 176 -2.28 3.14 -5.69
C GLU A 176 -1.98 4.36 -4.81
N GLU A 177 -1.47 5.45 -5.40
CA GLU A 177 -1.24 6.69 -4.68
C GLU A 177 -2.54 7.22 -4.05
N LEU A 178 -3.63 7.30 -4.82
CA LEU A 178 -4.91 7.79 -4.29
C LEU A 178 -5.44 6.92 -3.14
N VAL A 179 -5.33 5.60 -3.25
CA VAL A 179 -5.73 4.67 -2.17
C VAL A 179 -4.86 4.86 -0.92
N GLU A 180 -3.54 5.00 -1.07
CA GLU A 180 -2.65 5.30 0.07
C GLU A 180 -3.06 6.60 0.76
N ARG A 181 -3.37 7.63 -0.03
CA ARG A 181 -3.76 8.95 0.48
C ARG A 181 -5.13 8.92 1.17
N ILE A 182 -6.10 8.16 0.63
CA ILE A 182 -7.41 7.91 1.27
C ILE A 182 -7.20 7.28 2.65
N VAL A 183 -6.48 6.15 2.71
CA VAL A 183 -6.28 5.41 3.96
C VAL A 183 -5.48 6.23 4.97
N HIS A 184 -4.41 6.90 4.53
CA HIS A 184 -3.57 7.73 5.39
C HIS A 184 -4.35 8.89 6.03
N ALA A 185 -5.32 9.47 5.31
CA ALA A 185 -6.17 10.54 5.82
C ALA A 185 -7.27 10.06 6.79
N GLY A 186 -7.38 8.75 7.06
CA GLY A 186 -8.46 8.19 7.88
C GLY A 186 -9.80 8.12 7.14
N LEU A 187 -9.77 8.18 5.81
CA LEU A 187 -10.92 7.91 4.95
C LEU A 187 -10.97 6.41 4.60
N SER A 188 -12.13 5.91 4.17
CA SER A 188 -12.31 4.50 3.81
C SER A 188 -12.34 4.35 2.29
N TYR A 189 -11.48 3.51 1.73
CA TYR A 189 -11.55 3.16 0.31
C TYR A 189 -12.67 2.14 0.07
N THR A 190 -13.48 2.36 -0.96
CA THR A 190 -14.44 1.37 -1.46
C THR A 190 -14.20 1.08 -2.93
N ASP A 191 -14.23 -0.21 -3.29
CA ASP A 191 -14.14 -0.61 -4.69
C ASP A 191 -15.49 -0.50 -5.42
N ASN A 192 -16.61 -0.48 -4.68
CA ASN A 192 -17.95 -0.33 -5.23
C ASN A 192 -18.52 1.06 -4.96
N VAL A 193 -19.40 1.52 -5.86
CA VAL A 193 -20.19 2.73 -5.66
C VAL A 193 -21.61 2.32 -5.29
N ASP A 194 -22.11 2.84 -4.19
CA ASP A 194 -23.42 2.52 -3.61
C ASP A 194 -24.03 3.76 -2.91
N SER A 195 -25.18 3.58 -2.26
CA SER A 195 -25.86 4.67 -1.55
C SER A 195 -25.09 5.20 -0.35
N GLU A 196 -24.16 4.42 0.21
CA GLU A 196 -23.31 4.80 1.35
C GLU A 196 -22.00 5.47 0.90
N THR A 197 -21.71 5.48 -0.40
CA THR A 197 -20.50 6.11 -0.93
C THR A 197 -20.58 7.63 -0.73
N SER A 198 -19.60 8.17 -0.01
CA SER A 198 -19.55 9.58 0.37
C SER A 198 -19.12 10.46 -0.79
N LEU A 199 -18.16 9.99 -1.59
CA LEU A 199 -17.47 10.76 -2.62
C LEU A 199 -16.85 9.81 -3.65
N ILE A 200 -16.78 10.25 -4.90
CA ILE A 200 -15.96 9.62 -5.93
C ILE A 200 -14.87 10.58 -6.43
N ILE A 201 -13.65 10.08 -6.59
CA ILE A 201 -12.58 10.81 -7.25
C ILE A 201 -12.64 10.49 -8.74
N CYS A 202 -12.86 11.51 -9.56
CA CYS A 202 -13.05 11.43 -11.00
C CYS A 202 -12.79 12.81 -11.62
N ASN A 203 -11.90 12.87 -12.59
CA ASN A 203 -11.54 14.10 -13.30
C ASN A 203 -12.53 14.41 -14.44
N GLU A 204 -13.30 13.42 -14.89
CA GLU A 204 -14.34 13.62 -15.89
C GLU A 204 -15.65 14.09 -15.25
N THR A 205 -16.25 15.13 -15.83
CA THR A 205 -17.48 15.74 -15.32
C THR A 205 -18.75 14.96 -15.70
N ARG A 206 -18.72 14.21 -16.80
CA ARG A 206 -19.87 13.42 -17.30
C ARG A 206 -19.44 12.05 -17.82
N PRO A 207 -18.85 11.18 -16.98
CA PRO A 207 -18.46 9.83 -17.39
C PRO A 207 -19.67 9.05 -17.94
N GLU A 208 -19.44 8.34 -19.04
CA GLU A 208 -20.48 7.58 -19.74
C GLU A 208 -20.59 6.13 -19.27
N GLN A 209 -19.56 5.61 -18.58
CA GLN A 209 -19.52 4.24 -18.07
C GLN A 209 -18.73 4.12 -16.75
N GLY A 210 -18.70 2.92 -16.18
CA GLY A 210 -17.91 2.61 -14.99
C GLY A 210 -18.41 3.25 -13.70
N LYS A 211 -17.52 3.36 -12.71
CA LYS A 211 -17.84 3.85 -11.37
C LYS A 211 -18.26 5.32 -11.38
N GLY A 212 -17.65 6.13 -12.24
CA GLY A 212 -18.05 7.52 -12.47
C GLY A 212 -19.51 7.63 -12.91
N PHE A 213 -19.92 6.85 -13.91
CA PHE A 213 -21.32 6.81 -14.34
C PHE A 213 -22.26 6.37 -13.20
N GLN A 214 -21.92 5.28 -12.49
CA GLN A 214 -22.72 4.77 -11.38
C GLN A 214 -22.89 5.78 -10.25
N ALA A 215 -21.83 6.51 -9.90
CA ALA A 215 -21.88 7.59 -8.91
C ALA A 215 -22.89 8.68 -9.30
N ARG A 216 -22.92 9.05 -10.59
CA ARG A 216 -23.87 10.06 -11.08
C ARG A 216 -25.31 9.59 -10.95
N GLU A 217 -25.61 8.35 -11.34
CA GLU A 217 -26.95 7.77 -11.22
C GLU A 217 -27.43 7.72 -9.76
N LEU A 218 -26.51 7.50 -8.82
CA LEU A 218 -26.77 7.48 -7.37
C LEU A 218 -26.65 8.85 -6.70
N GLY A 219 -26.38 9.92 -7.46
CA GLY A 219 -26.19 11.30 -6.97
C GLY A 219 -24.98 11.48 -6.04
N VAL A 220 -23.98 10.60 -6.12
CA VAL A 220 -22.75 10.67 -5.30
C VAL A 220 -21.92 11.84 -5.82
N PRO A 221 -21.43 12.74 -4.94
CA PRO A 221 -20.66 13.90 -5.36
C PRO A 221 -19.29 13.50 -5.94
N PHE A 222 -18.77 14.35 -6.82
CA PHE A 222 -17.51 14.16 -7.54
C PHE A 222 -16.47 15.16 -7.06
N ILE A 223 -15.21 14.74 -7.06
CA ILE A 223 -14.06 15.63 -6.89
C ILE A 223 -12.95 15.18 -7.85
N THR A 224 -12.14 16.11 -8.35
CA THR A 224 -10.93 15.75 -9.10
C THR A 224 -9.87 15.21 -8.16
N ASP A 225 -8.93 14.42 -8.67
CA ASP A 225 -7.78 13.96 -7.87
C ASP A 225 -6.95 15.14 -7.33
N THR A 226 -6.79 16.21 -8.12
CA THR A 226 -6.09 17.43 -7.71
C THR A 226 -6.81 18.15 -6.57
N ASP A 227 -8.13 18.33 -6.67
CA ASP A 227 -8.91 18.94 -5.59
C ASP A 227 -8.92 18.05 -4.34
N PHE A 228 -9.07 16.74 -4.51
CA PHE A 228 -8.96 15.77 -3.41
C PHE A 228 -7.63 15.90 -2.67
N LEU A 229 -6.50 15.85 -3.38
CA LEU A 229 -5.16 15.96 -2.80
C LEU A 229 -4.96 17.28 -2.06
N SER A 230 -5.52 18.39 -2.58
CA SER A 230 -5.43 19.70 -1.95
C SER A 230 -6.18 19.82 -0.61
N ARG A 231 -7.15 18.93 -0.38
CA ARG A 231 -8.00 18.91 0.83
C ARG A 231 -7.48 17.99 1.93
N LEU A 232 -6.49 17.14 1.65
CA LEU A 232 -6.03 16.11 2.59
C LEU A 232 -5.48 16.68 3.90
N ASP A 233 -4.79 17.81 3.84
CA ASP A 233 -4.24 18.46 5.03
C ASP A 233 -5.33 19.13 5.91
N ALA A 234 -6.55 19.26 5.39
CA ALA A 234 -7.69 19.87 6.06
C ALA A 234 -8.78 18.85 6.43
N VAL A 235 -8.47 17.54 6.39
CA VAL A 235 -9.40 16.49 6.81
C VAL A 235 -9.68 16.65 8.31
N VAL A 236 -10.95 16.75 8.68
CA VAL A 236 -11.38 16.90 10.07
C VAL A 236 -11.68 15.54 10.71
N GLY A 237 -11.58 15.47 12.03
CA GLY A 237 -11.79 14.25 12.81
C GLY A 237 -13.19 13.66 12.63
N GLY A 238 -13.27 12.32 12.59
CA GLY A 238 -14.50 11.55 12.49
C GLY A 238 -15.01 11.08 13.86
N SER A 239 -16.24 10.57 13.91
CA SER A 239 -16.77 9.89 15.10
C SER A 239 -16.27 8.45 15.13
N THR A 240 -15.66 8.00 16.23
CA THR A 240 -15.18 6.62 16.36
C THR A 240 -16.34 5.64 16.43
N ILE A 241 -16.17 4.45 15.86
CA ILE A 241 -17.09 3.34 16.07
C ILE A 241 -16.93 2.85 17.52
N GLU A 242 -18.00 2.82 18.31
CA GLU A 242 -17.97 2.21 19.64
C GLU A 242 -17.70 0.70 19.50
N GLU A 243 -16.62 0.22 20.10
CA GLU A 243 -16.40 -1.22 20.23
C GLU A 243 -17.45 -1.80 21.19
N PHE A 244 -18.39 -2.56 20.66
CA PHE A 244 -19.22 -3.44 21.48
C PHE A 244 -18.31 -4.49 22.13
N THR A 245 -17.83 -4.22 23.33
CA THR A 245 -17.36 -5.27 24.22
C THR A 245 -18.60 -5.95 24.77
N ASP A 246 -18.86 -7.18 24.32
CA ASP A 246 -19.86 -8.02 24.94
C ASP A 246 -19.36 -8.34 26.36
N VAL A 247 -19.75 -7.50 27.33
CA VAL A 247 -19.57 -7.77 28.76
C VAL A 247 -20.66 -8.77 29.17
N THR A 248 -20.77 -9.89 28.45
CA THR A 248 -21.48 -11.05 28.98
C THR A 248 -20.62 -11.53 30.15
N LEU A 249 -21.07 -11.16 31.35
CA LEU A 249 -20.58 -11.67 32.61
C LEU A 249 -20.33 -13.17 32.46
N ALA A 250 -19.06 -13.57 32.55
CA ALA A 250 -18.66 -14.94 32.76
C ALA A 250 -19.29 -15.40 34.08
N GLY A 251 -20.50 -15.94 34.02
CA GLY A 251 -21.28 -16.22 35.19
C GLY A 251 -22.74 -16.49 34.88
N ASP A 252 -23.00 -17.50 34.05
CA ASP A 252 -24.07 -18.45 34.34
C ASP A 252 -23.78 -19.76 33.61
N GLN A 253 -23.28 -20.72 34.39
CA GLN A 253 -23.26 -22.12 34.00
C GLN A 253 -24.71 -22.58 33.81
N PHE A 254 -25.14 -22.77 32.57
CA PHE A 254 -26.33 -23.59 32.31
C PHE A 254 -25.97 -25.04 32.63
N ALA A 255 -26.36 -25.50 33.82
CA ALA A 255 -26.44 -26.91 34.14
C ALA A 255 -27.50 -27.55 33.22
N LEU A 256 -27.04 -28.36 32.26
CA LEU A 256 -27.89 -29.28 31.53
C LEU A 256 -28.13 -30.51 32.43
N PHE A 257 -29.37 -30.65 32.91
CA PHE A 257 -29.95 -31.94 33.30
C PHE A 257 -30.64 -32.57 32.10
#